data_AF-B0BZH8-F1
#
_entry.id   AF-B0BZH8-F1
#
_cell.length_a   1.000
_cell.length_b   1.000
_cell.length_c   1.000
_cell.angle_alpha   90.00
_cell.angle_beta   90.00
_cell.angle_gamma   90.00
#
_symmetry.space_group_name_H-M   'P 1'
#
loop_
_entity.id
_entity.type
_entity.pdbx_description
1 polymer ?
#
loop_
_entity_poly.entity_id
_entity_poly.type
_entity_poly.pdbx_seq_one_letter_code
_entity_poly.pdbx_strand_id
1 'polypeptide(L)'
;MTNGVVSQQAVGALETSGLPGNLSIADAMIKAGRVTLVSYIKGGSARFAICFRGDVSEVKRAMDAGIAVVENTYGAVLHTWVIIPRPHPNVERVLPIGYPPEVEEYRLQANEGK
;
A
#
# COMPACT_ATOMS: atom_id res chain seq x y z
N MET A 1 -29.83 5.88 12.15
CA MET A 1 -28.76 6.40 11.28
C MET A 1 -27.79 5.26 11.05
N THR A 2 -27.97 4.52 9.96
CA THR A 2 -27.03 3.47 9.55
C THR A 2 -25.74 4.18 9.15
N ASN A 3 -24.71 4.12 10.00
CA ASN A 3 -23.35 4.47 9.59
C ASN A 3 -23.07 3.65 8.34
N GLY A 4 -23.06 4.33 7.19
CA GLY A 4 -22.75 3.71 5.91
C GLY A 4 -21.44 2.98 6.10
N VAL A 5 -21.48 1.65 6.03
CA VAL A 5 -20.27 0.84 6.11
C VAL A 5 -19.41 1.31 4.96
N VAL A 6 -18.37 2.09 5.27
CA VAL A 6 -17.32 2.38 4.31
C VAL A 6 -16.81 1.02 3.88
N SER A 7 -17.08 0.66 2.63
CA SER A 7 -16.67 -0.61 2.05
C SER A 7 -15.22 -0.85 2.45
N GLN A 8 -14.97 -1.94 3.18
CA GLN A 8 -13.63 -2.27 3.63
C GLN A 8 -12.72 -2.45 2.41
N GLN A 9 -11.81 -1.50 2.22
CA GLN A 9 -10.91 -1.48 1.08
C GLN A 9 -9.81 -2.53 1.23
N ALA A 10 -9.32 -3.03 0.10
CA ALA A 10 -8.22 -3.98 0.10
C ALA A 10 -6.95 -3.33 0.69
N VAL A 11 -6.03 -4.17 1.14
CA VAL A 11 -4.67 -3.76 1.50
C VAL A 11 -3.67 -4.50 0.62
N GLY A 12 -2.71 -3.77 0.08
CA GLY A 12 -1.47 -4.30 -0.46
C GLY A 12 -0.34 -4.00 0.50
N ALA A 13 0.55 -4.97 0.69
CA ALA A 13 1.80 -4.76 1.41
C ALA A 13 2.96 -5.39 0.63
N LEU A 14 4.10 -4.70 0.57
CA LEU A 14 5.29 -5.15 -0.13
C LEU A 14 6.52 -4.79 0.69
N GLU A 15 7.51 -5.69 0.74
CA GLU A 15 8.75 -5.49 1.47
C GLU A 15 9.99 -5.63 0.58
N THR A 16 10.92 -4.69 0.73
CA THR A 16 12.20 -4.66 0.02
C THR A 16 13.39 -4.40 0.93
N SER A 17 14.60 -4.76 0.47
CA SER A 17 15.86 -4.27 1.02
C SER A 17 16.13 -2.84 0.56
N GLY A 18 16.50 -1.99 1.52
CA GLY A 18 16.94 -0.62 1.27
C GLY A 18 15.79 0.38 1.15
N LEU A 19 15.97 1.55 1.77
CA LEU A 19 15.01 2.64 1.68
C LEU A 19 14.83 3.18 0.24
N PRO A 20 15.88 3.32 -0.60
CA PRO A 20 15.72 3.79 -1.98
C PRO A 20 14.83 2.88 -2.84
N GLY A 21 14.97 1.56 -2.67
CA GLY A 21 14.10 0.56 -3.30
C GLY A 21 12.65 0.80 -2.94
N ASN A 22 12.38 0.89 -1.64
CA ASN A 22 11.02 1.09 -1.15
C ASN A 22 10.42 2.45 -1.58
N LEU A 23 11.23 3.51 -1.63
CA LEU A 23 10.82 4.82 -2.13
C LEU A 23 10.37 4.76 -3.60
N SER A 24 11.19 4.16 -4.46
CA SER A 24 10.89 4.05 -5.90
C SER A 24 9.62 3.23 -6.15
N ILE A 25 9.45 2.15 -5.38
CA ILE A 25 8.28 1.27 -5.49
C ILE A 25 7.01 1.97 -5.00
N ALA A 26 7.07 2.68 -3.88
CA ALA A 26 5.94 3.42 -3.37
C ALA A 26 5.41 4.45 -4.38
N ASP A 27 6.32 5.22 -5.02
CA ASP A 27 5.97 6.19 -6.06
C ASP A 27 5.30 5.52 -7.28
N ALA A 28 5.84 4.39 -7.73
CA ALA A 28 5.28 3.64 -8.85
C ALA A 28 3.88 3.09 -8.56
N MET A 29 3.67 2.54 -7.35
CA MET A 29 2.39 1.98 -6.92
C MET A 29 1.26 3.03 -6.94
N ILE A 30 1.50 4.18 -6.30
CA ILE A 30 0.46 5.23 -6.17
C ILE A 30 0.19 5.96 -7.49
N LYS A 31 1.13 5.94 -8.44
CA LYS A 31 0.92 6.46 -9.81
C LYS A 31 0.17 5.47 -10.70
N ALA A 32 0.35 4.18 -10.47
CA ALA A 32 -0.24 3.13 -11.31
C ALA A 32 -1.68 2.80 -10.93
N GLY A 33 -2.03 2.82 -9.64
CA GLY A 33 -3.38 2.54 -9.17
C GLY A 33 -3.97 3.69 -8.37
N ARG A 34 -5.30 3.79 -8.33
CA ARG A 34 -6.01 4.69 -7.41
C ARG A 34 -5.96 4.11 -6.00
N VAL A 35 -4.79 4.22 -5.39
CA VAL A 35 -4.49 3.71 -4.05
C VAL A 35 -3.85 4.79 -3.20
N THR A 36 -3.91 4.63 -1.89
CA THR A 36 -3.28 5.54 -0.93
C THR A 36 -2.19 4.78 -0.19
N LEU A 37 -0.98 5.31 -0.17
CA LEU A 37 0.07 4.84 0.74
C LEU A 37 -0.32 5.21 2.17
N VAL A 38 -0.40 4.23 3.07
CA VAL A 38 -0.89 4.45 4.44
C VAL A 38 0.18 4.29 5.50
N SER A 39 1.22 3.51 5.23
CA SER A 39 2.33 3.36 6.17
C SER A 39 3.59 2.82 5.49
N TYR A 40 4.70 3.01 6.19
CA TYR A 40 5.93 2.28 5.97
C TYR A 40 6.38 1.67 7.30
N ILE A 41 7.00 0.50 7.26
CA ILE A 41 7.41 -0.27 8.43
C ILE A 41 8.90 -0.59 8.29
N LYS A 42 9.66 -0.38 9.36
CA LYS A 42 11.07 -0.77 9.46
C LYS A 42 11.14 -2.20 10.02
N GLY A 43 11.41 -3.19 9.17
CA GLY A 43 11.45 -4.61 9.55
C GLY A 43 12.75 -5.06 10.23
N GLY A 44 13.78 -4.22 10.22
CA GLY A 44 15.16 -4.59 10.63
C GLY A 44 15.98 -5.13 9.46
N SER A 45 17.30 -5.32 9.64
CA SER A 45 18.20 -5.80 8.59
C SER A 45 18.12 -5.02 7.27
N ALA A 46 17.91 -3.70 7.36
CA ALA A 46 17.64 -2.80 6.24
C ALA A 46 16.44 -3.21 5.35
N ARG A 47 15.50 -4.02 5.87
CA ARG A 47 14.23 -4.34 5.23
C ARG A 47 13.17 -3.31 5.61
N PHE A 48 12.42 -2.89 4.61
CA PHE A 48 11.33 -1.95 4.77
C PHE A 48 10.10 -2.48 4.05
N ALA A 49 8.95 -2.43 4.72
CA ALA A 49 7.67 -2.71 4.11
C ALA A 49 6.88 -1.41 3.90
N ILE A 50 6.03 -1.39 2.89
CA ILE A 50 5.01 -0.35 2.69
C ILE A 50 3.65 -1.01 2.64
N CYS A 51 2.64 -0.29 3.12
CA CYS A 51 1.24 -0.69 3.04
C CYS A 51 0.45 0.39 2.29
N PHE A 52 -0.44 -0.04 1.41
CA PHE A 52 -1.31 0.84 0.64
C PHE A 52 -2.71 0.25 0.53
N ARG A 53 -3.70 1.12 0.34
CA ARG A 53 -5.13 0.78 0.43
C ARG A 53 -5.88 1.31 -0.79
N GLY A 54 -6.92 0.58 -1.19
CA GLY A 54 -7.79 0.96 -2.31
C GLY A 54 -8.74 -0.15 -2.71
N ASP A 55 -9.40 0.01 -3.84
CA ASP A 55 -10.22 -1.06 -4.41
C ASP A 55 -9.32 -2.21 -4.88
N VAL A 56 -9.80 -3.45 -4.79
CA VAL A 56 -8.95 -4.64 -5.01
C VAL A 56 -8.31 -4.68 -6.39
N SER A 57 -8.98 -4.17 -7.43
CA SER A 57 -8.43 -4.04 -8.78
C SER A 57 -7.29 -3.03 -8.85
N GLU A 58 -7.45 -1.88 -8.19
CA GLU A 58 -6.45 -0.81 -8.13
C GLU A 58 -5.24 -1.24 -7.31
N VAL A 59 -5.45 -1.98 -6.22
CA VAL A 59 -4.38 -2.57 -5.40
C VAL A 59 -3.57 -3.60 -6.19
N LYS A 60 -4.22 -4.43 -7.03
CA LYS A 60 -3.51 -5.36 -7.93
C LYS A 60 -2.65 -4.61 -8.94
N ARG A 61 -3.24 -3.62 -9.62
CA ARG A 61 -2.54 -2.79 -10.61
C ARG A 61 -1.34 -2.04 -10.01
N ALA A 62 -1.51 -1.48 -8.81
CA ALA A 62 -0.43 -0.84 -8.07
C ALA A 62 0.66 -1.85 -7.70
N MET A 63 0.30 -3.03 -7.20
CA MET A 63 1.25 -4.08 -6.86
C MET A 63 2.11 -4.52 -8.06
N ASP A 64 1.48 -4.75 -9.21
CA ASP A 64 2.17 -5.16 -10.44
C ASP A 64 3.21 -4.11 -10.88
N ALA A 65 2.85 -2.82 -10.83
CA ALA A 65 3.76 -1.73 -11.14
C ALA A 65 4.91 -1.62 -10.13
N GLY A 66 4.63 -1.80 -8.84
CA GLY A 66 5.64 -1.78 -7.80
C GLY A 66 6.66 -2.91 -7.94
N ILE A 67 6.21 -4.13 -8.25
CA ILE A 67 7.08 -5.29 -8.49
C ILE A 67 7.99 -5.04 -9.71
N ALA A 68 7.45 -4.49 -10.80
CA ALA A 68 8.21 -4.22 -12.02
C ALA A 68 9.35 -3.19 -11.85
N VAL A 69 9.24 -2.29 -10.88
CA VAL A 69 10.26 -1.26 -10.60
C VAL A 69 11.46 -1.80 -9.82
N VAL A 70 11.32 -2.94 -9.14
CA VAL A 70 12.39 -3.54 -8.34
C VAL A 70 13.63 -3.80 -9.19
N GLU A 71 13.48 -4.40 -10.37
CA GLU A 71 14.60 -4.75 -11.26
C GLU A 71 15.36 -3.52 -11.77
N ASN A 72 14.69 -2.37 -11.83
CA ASN A 72 15.25 -1.12 -12.33
C ASN A 72 15.84 -0.24 -11.21
N THR A 73 15.74 -0.66 -9.94
CA THR A 73 16.23 0.11 -8.80
C THR A 73 17.54 -0.48 -8.28
N TYR A 74 18.64 0.26 -8.45
CA TYR A 74 19.97 -0.20 -8.06
C TYR A 74 20.04 -0.61 -6.59
N GLY A 75 20.40 -1.88 -6.35
CA GLY A 75 20.55 -2.44 -5.01
C GLY A 75 19.24 -2.79 -4.28
N ALA A 76 18.08 -2.62 -4.91
CA ALA A 76 16.80 -3.06 -4.36
C ALA A 76 16.65 -4.58 -4.49
N VAL A 77 16.08 -5.20 -3.47
CA VAL A 77 15.72 -6.64 -3.49
C VAL A 77 14.30 -6.78 -2.97
N LEU A 78 13.41 -7.36 -3.77
CA LEU A 78 12.07 -7.74 -3.35
C LEU A 78 12.12 -9.00 -2.48
N HIS A 79 11.54 -8.95 -1.28
CA HIS A 79 11.48 -10.11 -0.38
C HIS A 79 10.12 -10.80 -0.42
N THR A 80 9.05 -10.03 -0.27
CA THR A 80 7.70 -10.57 -0.16
C THR A 80 6.64 -9.51 -0.41
N TRP A 81 5.45 -9.93 -0.78
CA TRP A 81 4.28 -9.07 -0.92
C TRP A 81 2.99 -9.87 -0.71
N VAL A 82 1.91 -9.17 -0.39
CA VAL A 82 0.58 -9.75 -0.23
C VAL A 82 -0.50 -8.75 -0.61
N ILE A 83 -1.61 -9.25 -1.13
CA ILE A 83 -2.86 -8.51 -1.31
C ILE A 83 -3.95 -9.20 -0.51
N ILE A 84 -4.62 -8.44 0.36
CA ILE A 84 -5.77 -8.91 1.14
C ILE A 84 -7.00 -8.12 0.68
N PRO A 85 -7.94 -8.72 -0.08
CA PRO A 85 -9.08 -8.01 -0.65
C PRO A 85 -10.02 -7.37 0.38
N ARG A 86 -10.13 -7.98 1.57
CA ARG A 86 -11.05 -7.58 2.64
C ARG A 86 -10.42 -7.89 4.01
N PRO A 87 -9.48 -7.07 4.51
CA PRO A 87 -8.74 -7.36 5.74
C PRO A 87 -9.63 -7.22 6.97
N HIS A 88 -9.80 -8.26 7.79
CA HIS A 88 -10.70 -8.19 8.97
C HIS A 88 -10.46 -6.92 9.83
N PRO A 89 -11.51 -6.22 10.33
CA PRO A 89 -11.36 -4.94 11.04
C PRO A 89 -10.38 -4.96 12.23
N ASN A 90 -10.32 -6.09 12.96
CA ASN A 90 -9.34 -6.27 14.04
C ASN A 90 -7.88 -6.20 13.56
N VAL A 91 -7.60 -6.65 12.33
CA VAL A 91 -6.26 -6.56 11.74
C VAL A 91 -5.89 -5.10 11.52
N GLU A 92 -6.80 -4.27 11.01
CA GLU A 92 -6.57 -2.83 10.85
C GLU A 92 -6.41 -2.09 12.18
N ARG A 93 -7.03 -2.61 13.26
CA ARG A 93 -6.94 -2.03 14.58
C ARG A 93 -5.57 -2.26 15.24
N VAL A 94 -4.93 -3.38 14.92
CA VAL A 94 -3.67 -3.81 15.53
C VAL A 94 -2.46 -3.47 14.65
N LEU A 95 -2.57 -3.68 13.34
CA LEU A 95 -1.48 -3.44 12.40
C LEU A 95 -1.58 -2.03 11.81
N PRO A 96 -0.44 -1.40 11.46
CA PRO A 96 -0.42 -0.07 10.87
C PRO A 96 -0.81 -0.12 9.37
N ILE A 97 -2.04 -0.56 9.09
CA ILE A 97 -2.59 -0.68 7.73
C ILE A 97 -3.85 0.15 7.51
N GLY A 98 -4.38 0.78 8.56
CA GLY A 98 -5.49 1.74 8.45
C GLY A 98 -5.05 3.06 7.82
N TYR A 99 -6.00 3.90 7.44
CA TYR A 99 -5.75 5.26 6.95
C TYR A 99 -5.43 6.19 8.12
N PRO A 100 -4.20 6.71 8.26
CA PRO A 100 -3.91 7.74 9.26
C PRO A 100 -4.43 9.12 8.78
N PRO A 101 -4.70 10.08 9.68
CA PRO A 101 -5.28 11.39 9.31
C PRO A 101 -4.48 12.17 8.26
N GLU A 102 -3.16 11.99 8.24
CA GLU A 102 -2.22 12.69 7.36
C GLU A 102 -2.41 12.35 5.89
N VAL A 103 -3.10 11.25 5.56
CA VAL A 103 -3.31 10.82 4.17
C VAL A 103 -4.77 10.89 3.72
N GLU A 104 -5.65 11.49 4.51
CA GLU A 104 -7.08 11.55 4.20
C GLU A 104 -7.36 12.31 2.89
N GLU A 105 -6.59 13.38 2.59
CA GLU A 105 -6.72 14.09 1.32
C GLU A 105 -6.46 13.18 0.10
N TYR A 106 -5.43 12.33 0.17
CA TYR A 106 -5.08 11.41 -0.91
C TYR A 106 -6.07 10.25 -1.00
N ARG A 107 -6.65 9.83 0.13
CA ARG A 107 -7.73 8.84 0.16
C ARG A 107 -8.99 9.37 -0.52
N LEU A 108 -9.36 10.63 -0.28
CA LEU A 108 -10.51 11.24 -0.95
C LEU A 108 -10.26 11.34 -2.45
N GLN A 109 -9.10 11.86 -2.87
CA GLN A 109 -8.69 11.96 -4.28
C GLN A 109 -8.71 10.59 -5.00
N ALA A 110 -8.22 9.53 -4.35
CA ALA A 110 -8.24 8.18 -4.92
C ALA A 110 -9.67 7.63 -5.09
N ASN A 111 -10.63 8.08 -4.28
CA ASN A 111 -12.03 7.64 -4.34
C ASN A 111 -12.92 8.53 -5.22
N GLU A 112 -12.56 9.78 -5.48
CA GLU A 112 -13.32 10.73 -6.31
C GLU A 112 -13.42 10.32 -7.78
N GLY A 113 -12.51 9.48 -8.26
CA GLY A 113 -12.54 8.96 -9.64
C GLY A 113 -13.49 7.78 -9.89
N LYS A 114 -14.25 7.33 -8.87
CA LYS A 114 -15.17 6.18 -8.98
C LYS A 114 -16.40 6.47 -9.84
#